data_AF-A8XVY3-F1
#
_entry.id   AF-A8XVY3-F1
#
_cell.length_a   1.000
_cell.length_b   1.000
_cell.length_c   1.000
_cell.angle_alpha   90.00
_cell.angle_beta   90.00
_cell.angle_gamma   90.00
#
_symmetry.space_group_name_H-M   'P 1'
#
loop_
_entity.id
_entity.type
_entity.pdbx_description
1 polymer ?
#
loop_
_entity_poly.entity_id
_entity_poly.type
_entity_poly.pdbx_seq_one_letter_code
_entity_poly.pdbx_strand_id
1 'polypeptide(L)'
;MRILESQNLRILESQNLRISESQNLRISESQNLRISESQNLRISESHNLRISESQNLKTSESQNLRTSESQNLRTSKPQNLRISEPQNFRISESQNLRISESQNLRISESQNLRISEPQNLRISEFQNLRISESQNLKTSESQNLRISEPQNHRISEPQNLRISESQNLKTSESQNLRISKSQNLRISESQNLKTSESQNLRTSESQNLRTSKPQNLRISEPQNFRISESQNLRISESQNLRISESQNLRISESQNLRTSESQNLRISKSQNLRISEPQNLRISESQNLRTSESQNLRTSKPQNLRISEPQNFRISESQNLRISKSQNLRISESQNLKTSESQNLRTSKLQNLRISESQNLKISESQNLRISEPQNLRISESQNLRITESQNLKTSESQNLRTSKLQNLRISESQNLRISESQNLRISESQNLRISESQNLRISESQNFKISESQNLRTSKPQNLRISESQNLRITESQNLKTSESQNLRTSKLQNLRISESQNLKISESQNLRITEFQNLRKKEKNLGLTRLMAPGRSAPGGRSECTFIRKY
;
A
#
# COMPACT_ATOMS: atom_id res chain seq x y z
N MET A 1 48.44 24.73 63.60
CA MET A 1 48.35 23.86 64.80
C MET A 1 48.21 22.41 64.35
N ARG A 2 48.90 21.47 65.03
CA ARG A 2 48.81 20.02 64.76
C ARG A 2 48.30 19.32 66.02
N ILE A 3 47.23 18.55 65.90
CA ILE A 3 46.66 17.75 66.99
C ILE A 3 46.72 16.30 66.53
N LEU A 4 47.37 15.45 67.32
CA LEU A 4 47.51 14.05 66.97
C LEU A 4 46.22 13.30 67.27
N GLU A 5 45.67 13.46 68.48
CA GLU A 5 44.48 12.74 68.91
C GLU A 5 43.65 13.61 69.85
N SER A 6 42.32 13.52 69.75
CA SER A 6 41.41 14.21 70.66
C SER A 6 40.03 13.55 70.68
N GLN A 7 39.46 13.32 71.86
CA GLN A 7 38.11 12.78 71.98
C GLN A 7 37.03 13.83 71.67
N ASN A 8 37.14 15.04 72.25
CA ASN A 8 36.14 16.09 72.08
C ASN A 8 36.83 17.44 71.88
N LEU A 9 36.79 17.95 70.65
CA LEU A 9 37.44 19.22 70.31
C LEU A 9 36.43 20.20 69.72
N ARG A 10 36.45 21.43 70.24
CA ARG A 10 35.74 22.57 69.67
C ARG A 10 36.74 23.65 69.31
N ILE A 11 36.74 24.07 68.05
CA ILE A 11 37.55 25.18 67.57
C ILE A 11 36.60 26.20 66.96
N LEU A 12 36.68 27.44 67.44
CA LEU A 12 35.88 28.51 66.89
C LEU A 12 36.47 28.96 65.54
N GLU A 13 37.76 29.25 65.53
CA GLU A 13 38.44 29.74 64.33
C GLU A 13 39.86 29.15 64.22
N SER A 14 40.28 28.81 63.00
CA SER A 14 41.67 28.44 62.75
C SER A 14 42.10 28.75 61.32
N GLN A 15 43.34 29.19 61.11
CA GLN A 15 43.86 29.39 59.76
C GLN A 15 44.38 28.09 59.14
N ASN A 16 45.22 27.35 59.88
CA ASN A 16 45.86 26.13 59.41
C ASN A 16 45.83 25.05 60.49
N LEU A 17 44.95 24.07 60.31
CA LEU A 17 44.74 23.00 61.27
C LEU A 17 44.93 21.63 60.61
N ARG A 18 45.72 20.78 61.28
CA ARG A 18 45.88 19.37 60.94
C ARG A 18 45.53 18.52 62.14
N ILE A 19 44.57 17.62 61.97
CA ILE A 19 44.14 16.66 62.99
C ILE A 19 44.36 15.27 62.42
N SER A 20 45.10 14.41 63.11
CA SER A 20 45.24 13.02 62.65
C SER A 20 43.95 12.26 62.98
N GLU A 21 43.54 12.26 64.25
CA GLU A 21 42.37 11.48 64.67
C GLU A 21 41.49 12.27 65.66
N SER A 22 40.17 12.12 65.53
CA SER A 22 39.22 12.70 66.49
C SER A 22 37.90 11.93 66.57
N GLN A 23 37.35 11.77 67.78
CA GLN A 23 36.01 11.18 67.92
C GLN A 23 34.91 12.20 67.61
N ASN A 24 34.90 13.34 68.30
CA ASN A 24 33.93 14.41 68.06
C ASN A 24 34.63 15.75 67.84
N LEU A 25 34.49 16.30 66.64
CA LEU A 25 35.11 17.54 66.25
C LEU A 25 34.06 18.54 65.73
N ARG A 26 34.02 19.72 66.34
CA ARG A 26 33.22 20.85 65.86
C ARG A 26 34.12 22.04 65.54
N ILE A 27 34.04 22.52 64.32
CA ILE A 27 34.79 23.69 63.85
C ILE A 27 33.81 24.69 63.30
N SER A 28 33.82 25.93 63.81
CA SER A 28 32.93 26.96 63.27
C SER A 28 33.51 27.50 61.97
N GLU A 29 34.77 27.94 61.99
CA GLU A 29 35.44 28.48 60.81
C GLU A 29 36.88 27.97 60.66
N SER A 30 37.27 27.62 59.43
CA SER A 30 38.67 27.32 59.13
C SER A 30 39.08 27.67 57.71
N GLN A 31 40.24 28.29 57.53
CA GLN A 31 40.78 28.55 56.19
C GLN A 31 41.29 27.26 55.54
N ASN A 32 42.22 26.55 56.18
CA ASN A 32 42.75 25.27 55.69
C ASN A 32 42.70 24.17 56.76
N LEU A 33 41.88 23.16 56.51
CA LEU A 33 41.64 22.06 57.42
C LEU A 33 41.98 20.73 56.76
N ARG A 34 42.85 19.95 57.40
CA ARG A 34 43.12 18.56 57.04
C ARG A 34 42.85 17.64 58.22
N ILE A 35 41.99 16.66 58.00
CA ILE A 35 41.63 15.65 58.99
C ILE A 35 41.88 14.28 58.37
N SER A 36 42.69 13.43 59.00
CA SER A 36 42.86 12.08 58.47
C SER A 36 41.63 11.24 58.81
N GLU A 37 41.25 11.17 60.08
CA GLU A 37 40.13 10.33 60.53
C GLU A 37 39.24 11.06 61.55
N SER A 38 37.93 10.91 61.40
CA SER A 38 36.98 11.38 62.41
C SER A 38 35.69 10.56 62.47
N GLN A 39 35.22 10.21 63.67
CA GLN A 39 33.90 9.59 63.79
C GLN A 39 32.77 10.60 63.52
N ASN A 40 32.78 11.75 64.21
CA ASN A 40 31.74 12.77 64.07
C ASN A 40 32.36 14.15 63.84
N LEU A 41 32.19 14.66 62.62
CA LEU A 41 32.74 15.93 62.19
C LEU A 41 31.64 16.90 61.78
N ARG A 42 31.63 18.08 62.39
CA ARG A 42 30.74 19.18 62.02
C ARG A 42 31.53 20.46 61.76
N ILE A 43 31.44 20.97 60.54
CA ILE A 43 32.14 22.17 60.09
C ILE A 43 31.13 23.15 59.54
N SER A 44 31.06 24.37 60.09
CA SER A 44 30.12 25.37 59.57
C SER A 44 30.68 26.01 58.30
N GLU A 45 31.90 26.55 58.35
CA GLU A 45 32.53 27.27 57.25
C GLU A 45 33.98 26.82 57.02
N SER A 46 34.36 26.64 55.76
CA SER A 46 35.76 26.40 55.40
C SER A 46 36.15 26.86 54.00
N HIS A 47 37.37 27.35 53.81
CA HIS A 47 37.88 27.60 52.45
C HIS A 47 38.35 26.29 51.79
N ASN A 48 39.29 25.59 52.43
CA ASN A 48 39.84 24.32 51.94
C ASN A 48 39.73 23.24 53.01
N LEU A 49 38.87 22.27 52.76
CA LEU A 49 38.63 21.14 53.64
C LEU A 49 39.04 19.83 52.96
N ARG A 50 39.94 19.08 53.59
CA ARG A 50 40.32 17.73 53.18
C ARG A 50 40.14 16.74 54.32
N ILE A 51 39.34 15.71 54.08
CA ILE A 51 39.04 14.65 55.04
C ILE A 51 39.34 13.31 54.37
N SER A 52 40.15 12.45 55.00
CA SER A 52 40.47 11.14 54.40
C SER A 52 39.44 10.08 54.76
N GLU A 53 38.94 10.07 55.99
CA GLU A 53 37.91 9.12 56.42
C GLU A 53 36.97 9.76 57.45
N SER A 54 35.67 9.49 57.34
CA SER A 54 34.73 9.85 58.40
C SER A 54 33.47 8.97 58.47
N GLN A 55 33.00 8.68 59.68
CA GLN A 55 31.69 8.02 59.81
C GLN A 55 30.54 9.00 59.53
N ASN A 56 30.54 10.16 60.20
CA ASN A 56 29.50 11.18 60.05
C ASN A 56 30.13 12.55 59.80
N LEU A 57 29.95 13.08 58.59
CA LEU A 57 30.42 14.40 58.21
C LEU A 57 29.26 15.31 57.84
N LYS A 58 29.18 16.44 58.54
CA LYS A 58 28.25 17.53 58.25
C LYS A 58 29.04 18.81 57.95
N THR A 59 28.96 19.29 56.72
CA THR A 59 29.49 20.60 56.34
C THR A 59 28.35 21.52 55.91
N SER A 60 28.44 22.80 56.25
CA SER A 60 27.64 23.82 55.58
C SER A 60 28.51 24.38 54.47
N GLU A 61 28.99 25.62 54.57
CA GLU A 61 29.60 26.33 53.47
C GLU A 61 31.07 25.96 53.31
N SER A 62 31.46 25.60 52.08
CA SER A 62 32.85 25.35 51.76
C SER A 62 33.21 25.74 50.33
N GLN A 63 34.30 26.46 50.12
CA GLN A 63 34.75 26.70 48.74
C GLN A 63 35.25 25.40 48.09
N ASN A 64 36.16 24.68 48.75
CA ASN A 64 36.72 23.44 48.25
C ASN A 64 36.64 22.34 49.31
N LEU A 65 35.83 21.32 49.04
CA LEU A 65 35.73 20.13 49.88
C LEU A 65 36.22 18.89 49.13
N ARG A 66 37.18 18.20 49.73
CA ARG A 66 37.67 16.88 49.29
C ARG A 66 37.47 15.87 50.41
N THR A 67 36.69 14.83 50.15
CA THR A 67 36.50 13.75 51.11
C THR A 67 36.77 12.42 50.45
N SER A 68 37.53 11.57 51.13
CA SER A 68 37.60 10.15 50.86
C SER A 68 36.78 9.42 51.93
N GLU A 69 36.26 8.24 51.59
CA GLU A 69 35.63 7.26 52.49
C GLU A 69 34.73 7.87 53.58
N SER A 70 33.43 7.96 53.28
CA SER A 70 32.45 8.45 54.25
C SER A 70 31.20 7.59 54.32
N GLN A 71 30.80 7.19 55.53
CA GLN A 71 29.54 6.45 55.70
C GLN A 71 28.35 7.37 55.47
N ASN A 72 28.31 8.52 56.17
CA ASN A 72 27.24 9.50 56.07
C ASN A 72 27.78 10.91 55.87
N LEU A 73 27.62 11.42 54.64
CA LEU A 73 28.05 12.76 54.27
C LEU A 73 26.83 13.65 53.95
N ARG A 74 26.71 14.76 54.68
CA ARG A 74 25.73 15.81 54.42
C ARG A 74 26.43 17.15 54.22
N THR A 75 26.24 17.75 53.06
CA THR A 75 26.85 19.03 52.70
C THR A 75 25.79 20.03 52.22
N SER A 76 26.04 21.32 52.38
CA SER A 76 25.14 22.39 51.91
C SER A 76 25.94 23.54 51.32
N LYS A 77 25.72 23.88 50.05
CA LYS A 77 26.40 25.00 49.38
C LYS A 77 27.94 24.90 49.24
N PRO A 78 28.55 23.73 48.96
CA PRO A 78 29.93 23.73 48.49
C PRO A 78 30.04 24.32 47.08
N GLN A 79 31.09 25.11 46.82
CA GLN A 79 31.38 25.58 45.47
C GLN A 79 31.96 24.43 44.62
N ASN A 80 33.03 23.80 45.10
CA ASN A 80 33.68 22.66 44.45
C ASN A 80 33.79 21.48 45.40
N LEU A 81 33.19 20.37 45.01
CA LEU A 81 33.14 19.16 45.82
C LEU A 81 33.69 17.96 45.04
N ARG A 82 34.68 17.27 45.62
CA ARG A 82 35.20 16.00 45.12
C ARG A 82 35.11 14.94 46.21
N ILE A 83 34.33 13.90 45.95
CA ILE A 83 34.10 12.81 46.89
C ILE A 83 34.46 11.48 46.23
N SER A 84 35.12 10.62 46.97
CA SER A 84 35.35 9.23 46.61
C SER A 84 34.71 8.33 47.66
N GLU A 85 33.98 7.30 47.21
CA GLU A 85 33.45 6.23 48.06
C GLU A 85 32.53 6.67 49.22
N PRO A 86 31.51 7.54 49.00
CA PRO A 86 30.48 7.75 50.00
C PRO A 86 29.45 6.61 49.97
N GLN A 87 29.10 6.06 51.14
CA GLN A 87 27.95 5.16 51.22
C GLN A 87 26.64 5.94 51.08
N ASN A 88 26.42 6.95 51.93
CA ASN A 88 25.23 7.81 51.88
C ASN A 88 25.61 9.28 51.76
N PHE A 89 25.28 9.88 50.62
CA PHE A 89 25.54 11.29 50.37
C PHE A 89 24.26 12.09 50.15
N ARG A 90 24.13 13.20 50.87
CA ARG A 90 23.06 14.18 50.66
C ARG A 90 23.63 15.58 50.50
N ILE A 91 23.22 16.25 49.43
CA ILE A 91 23.55 17.65 49.17
C ILE A 91 22.31 18.45 48.80
N SER A 92 22.23 19.66 49.34
CA SER A 92 21.13 20.58 49.04
C SER A 92 21.43 21.33 47.74
N GLU A 93 22.59 21.97 47.64
CA GLU A 93 22.96 22.83 46.51
C GLU A 93 24.48 22.75 46.27
N SER A 94 24.93 22.78 45.01
CA SER A 94 26.36 22.90 44.66
C SER A 94 26.59 23.45 43.25
N GLN A 95 27.73 24.11 43.03
CA GLN A 95 28.12 24.49 41.67
C GLN A 95 28.76 23.32 40.91
N ASN A 96 29.84 22.74 41.44
CA ASN A 96 30.59 21.68 40.78
C ASN A 96 30.76 20.45 41.69
N LEU A 97 30.26 19.31 41.22
CA LEU A 97 30.35 18.03 41.94
C LEU A 97 31.05 16.97 41.10
N ARG A 98 32.05 16.31 41.70
CA ARG A 98 32.67 15.09 41.17
C ARG A 98 32.57 13.98 42.20
N ILE A 99 31.89 12.89 41.85
CA ILE A 99 31.76 11.70 42.71
C ILE A 99 32.27 10.48 41.93
N SER A 100 33.12 9.70 42.59
CA SER A 100 33.57 8.40 42.13
C SER A 100 33.11 7.33 43.12
N GLU A 101 32.42 6.30 42.61
CA GLU A 101 31.97 5.11 43.34
C GLU A 101 31.08 5.41 44.54
N SER A 102 29.78 5.12 44.46
CA SER A 102 28.87 5.44 45.56
C SER A 102 27.67 4.51 45.63
N GLN A 103 27.14 4.31 46.84
CA GLN A 103 25.91 3.53 47.00
C GLN A 103 24.66 4.40 46.81
N ASN A 104 24.47 5.42 47.65
CA ASN A 104 23.25 6.23 47.66
C ASN A 104 23.55 7.73 47.59
N LEU A 105 23.15 8.36 46.48
CA LEU A 105 23.30 9.79 46.25
C LEU A 105 21.94 10.48 46.15
N ARG A 106 21.73 11.55 46.94
CA ARG A 106 20.62 12.48 46.79
C ARG A 106 21.13 13.90 46.64
N ILE A 107 20.85 14.49 45.49
CA ILE A 107 21.23 15.85 45.13
C ILE A 107 19.93 16.61 44.86
N SER A 108 19.71 17.74 45.54
CA SER A 108 18.51 18.54 45.27
C SER A 108 18.77 19.41 44.05
N GLU A 109 19.82 20.24 44.09
CA GLU A 109 20.18 21.14 42.99
C GLU A 109 21.69 21.14 42.72
N SER A 110 22.08 21.15 41.45
CA SER A 110 23.48 21.41 41.07
C SER A 110 23.64 21.93 39.64
N GLN A 111 24.64 22.79 39.40
CA GLN A 111 24.95 23.20 38.03
C GLN A 111 25.67 22.10 37.24
N ASN A 112 26.80 21.59 37.73
CA ASN A 112 27.65 20.66 36.99
C ASN A 112 27.99 19.40 37.78
N LEU A 113 27.56 18.25 37.27
CA LEU A 113 27.72 16.95 37.90
C LEU A 113 28.54 16.00 37.01
N ARG A 114 29.57 15.39 37.59
CA ARG A 114 30.24 14.21 37.02
C ARG A 114 30.22 13.09 38.05
N ILE A 115 29.51 12.01 37.74
CA ILE A 115 29.32 10.89 38.66
C ILE A 115 29.71 9.61 37.95
N SER A 116 30.62 8.85 38.55
CA SER A 116 30.98 7.50 38.09
C SER A 116 30.42 6.47 39.05
N GLU A 117 29.74 5.46 38.51
CA GLU A 117 29.31 4.25 39.22
C GLU A 117 28.50 4.48 40.52
N PRO A 118 27.38 5.25 40.49
CA PRO A 118 26.42 5.21 41.57
C PRO A 118 25.51 3.97 41.44
N GLN A 119 25.27 3.27 42.55
CA GLN A 119 24.19 2.27 42.58
C GLN A 119 22.82 2.95 42.50
N ASN A 120 22.56 3.94 43.36
CA ASN A 120 21.31 4.68 43.41
C ASN A 120 21.55 6.19 43.38
N LEU A 121 21.06 6.85 42.32
CA LEU A 121 21.17 8.30 42.16
C LEU A 121 19.79 8.94 42.00
N ARG A 122 19.49 9.91 42.87
CA ARG A 122 18.32 10.79 42.72
C ARG A 122 18.77 12.24 42.65
N ILE A 123 18.37 12.91 41.58
CA ILE A 123 18.65 14.33 41.38
C ILE A 123 17.33 15.03 41.02
N SER A 124 17.01 16.13 41.70
CA SER A 124 15.81 16.90 41.33
C SER A 124 16.10 17.80 40.13
N GLU A 125 17.08 18.69 40.24
CA GLU A 125 17.37 19.71 39.23
C GLU A 125 18.87 19.82 38.92
N PHE A 126 19.21 19.94 37.63
CA PHE A 126 20.59 20.25 37.22
C PHE A 126 20.71 20.85 35.82
N GLN A 127 21.78 21.62 35.59
CA GLN A 127 22.11 22.08 34.23
C GLN A 127 22.81 20.98 33.42
N ASN A 128 23.93 20.44 33.93
CA ASN A 128 24.74 19.45 33.20
C ASN A 128 25.07 18.24 34.08
N LEU A 129 24.72 17.04 33.59
CA LEU A 129 25.09 15.78 34.23
C LEU A 129 25.74 14.82 33.24
N ARG A 130 26.90 14.31 33.63
CA ARG A 130 27.57 13.19 32.98
C ARG A 130 27.68 12.01 33.93
N ILE A 131 27.13 10.88 33.52
CA ILE A 131 27.22 9.60 34.21
C ILE A 131 27.90 8.60 33.28
N SER A 132 28.91 7.88 33.79
CA SER A 132 29.53 6.78 33.05
C SER A 132 28.62 5.55 33.09
N GLU A 133 28.40 5.00 34.28
CA GLU A 133 27.59 3.81 34.53
C GLU A 133 26.69 4.08 35.73
N SER A 134 25.53 3.43 35.80
CA SER A 134 24.64 3.51 36.97
C SER A 134 23.59 2.41 36.95
N GLN A 135 23.23 1.88 38.13
CA GLN A 135 22.17 0.87 38.22
C GLN A 135 20.77 1.51 38.22
N ASN A 136 20.52 2.45 39.12
CA ASN A 136 19.23 3.14 39.25
C ASN A 136 19.42 4.66 39.25
N LEU A 137 18.74 5.35 38.33
CA LEU A 137 18.70 6.81 38.32
C LEU A 137 17.28 7.33 38.16
N LYS A 138 16.98 8.31 39.00
CA LYS A 138 15.79 9.13 38.91
C LYS A 138 16.19 10.59 38.78
N THR A 139 15.83 11.19 37.67
CA THR A 139 16.00 12.63 37.45
C THR A 139 14.68 13.27 37.07
N SER A 140 14.56 14.54 37.43
CA SER A 140 13.50 15.42 36.93
C SER A 140 14.18 16.44 35.99
N GLU A 141 13.84 17.72 36.14
CA GLU A 141 14.25 18.82 35.29
C GLU A 141 15.75 18.88 35.02
N SER A 142 16.10 18.91 33.74
CA SER A 142 17.50 19.05 33.32
C SER A 142 17.68 19.68 31.95
N GLN A 143 18.78 20.42 31.78
CA GLN A 143 19.15 20.92 30.45
C GLN A 143 19.89 19.85 29.63
N ASN A 144 21.01 19.33 30.14
CA ASN A 144 21.86 18.39 29.42
C ASN A 144 22.20 17.15 30.26
N LEU A 145 21.73 15.99 29.82
CA LEU A 145 21.99 14.70 30.43
C LEU A 145 22.70 13.76 29.47
N ARG A 146 23.88 13.27 29.86
CA ARG A 146 24.64 12.24 29.13
C ARG A 146 24.92 11.05 30.03
N ILE A 147 24.49 9.87 29.58
CA ILE A 147 24.66 8.60 30.32
C ILE A 147 25.22 7.54 29.34
N SER A 148 26.26 6.79 29.72
CA SER A 148 26.81 5.76 28.83
C SER A 148 26.09 4.42 29.00
N GLU A 149 26.11 3.81 30.19
CA GLU A 149 25.54 2.46 30.43
C GLU A 149 24.56 2.40 31.63
N PRO A 150 23.38 3.01 31.48
CA PRO A 150 22.26 2.89 32.41
C PRO A 150 21.56 1.51 32.44
N GLN A 151 21.25 0.97 33.63
CA GLN A 151 20.32 -0.18 33.75
C GLN A 151 18.85 0.25 33.84
N ASN A 152 18.40 0.87 34.94
CA ASN A 152 16.99 1.21 35.20
C ASN A 152 16.75 2.72 35.46
N HIS A 153 16.07 3.39 34.52
CA HIS A 153 16.03 4.85 34.47
C HIS A 153 14.62 5.41 34.34
N ARG A 154 14.33 6.44 35.16
CA ARG A 154 13.17 7.30 35.01
C ARG A 154 13.64 8.75 34.95
N ILE A 155 13.47 9.37 33.79
CA ILE A 155 13.92 10.72 33.49
C ILE A 155 12.68 11.52 33.07
N SER A 156 12.42 12.65 33.72
CA SER A 156 11.29 13.51 33.41
C SER A 156 11.83 14.87 32.98
N GLU A 157 11.27 15.48 31.93
CA GLU A 157 11.60 16.87 31.54
C GLU A 157 13.08 17.16 31.19
N PRO A 158 13.81 16.28 30.46
CA PRO A 158 15.10 16.66 29.90
C PRO A 158 14.92 17.51 28.64
N GLN A 159 15.64 18.64 28.55
CA GLN A 159 15.77 19.35 27.27
C GLN A 159 16.60 18.51 26.28
N ASN A 160 17.78 18.05 26.70
CA ASN A 160 18.67 17.22 25.87
C ASN A 160 19.13 15.96 26.60
N LEU A 161 18.72 14.79 26.11
CA LEU A 161 19.16 13.49 26.63
C LEU A 161 19.96 12.73 25.58
N ARG A 162 21.16 12.28 25.96
CA ARG A 162 21.98 11.34 25.17
C ARG A 162 22.29 10.09 25.98
N ILE A 163 21.88 8.95 25.46
CA ILE A 163 22.16 7.63 26.04
C ILE A 163 22.86 6.75 25.01
N SER A 164 23.99 6.16 25.39
CA SER A 164 24.69 5.20 24.53
C SER A 164 23.96 3.86 24.54
N GLU A 165 23.78 3.26 25.72
CA GLU A 165 23.14 1.96 25.88
C GLU A 165 22.19 1.97 27.09
N SER A 166 21.09 1.23 27.06
CA SER A 166 20.20 1.10 28.23
C SER A 166 19.45 -0.22 28.26
N GLN A 167 19.21 -0.76 29.45
CA GLN A 167 18.28 -1.90 29.59
C GLN A 167 16.83 -1.41 29.63
N ASN A 168 16.48 -0.58 30.61
CA ASN A 168 15.12 -0.08 30.81
C ASN A 168 15.12 1.44 30.98
N LEU A 169 14.56 2.13 29.99
CA LEU A 169 14.41 3.58 30.04
C LEU A 169 12.95 4.00 29.92
N LYS A 170 12.51 4.82 30.87
CA LYS A 170 11.25 5.55 30.82
C LYS A 170 11.54 7.05 30.78
N THR A 171 11.02 7.73 29.77
CA THR A 171 11.05 9.19 29.69
C THR A 171 9.64 9.77 29.55
N SER A 172 9.43 10.93 30.16
CA SER A 172 8.24 11.77 29.99
C SER A 172 8.68 13.18 29.63
N GLU A 173 7.95 13.81 28.69
CA GLU A 173 8.10 15.21 28.29
C GLU A 173 9.54 15.60 27.96
N SER A 174 9.95 15.46 26.70
CA SER A 174 11.33 15.73 26.31
C SER A 174 11.44 16.52 25.02
N GLN A 175 12.42 17.41 24.92
CA GLN A 175 12.63 18.14 23.67
C GLN A 175 13.47 17.29 22.70
N ASN A 176 14.69 16.90 23.09
CA ASN A 176 15.61 16.18 22.22
C ASN A 176 16.15 14.90 22.87
N LEU A 177 15.79 13.75 22.31
CA LEU A 177 16.25 12.44 22.74
C LEU A 177 17.12 11.78 21.67
N ARG A 178 18.31 11.32 22.07
CA ARG A 178 19.17 10.47 21.23
C ARG A 178 19.62 9.24 22.00
N ILE A 179 19.18 8.07 21.54
CA ILE A 179 19.43 6.79 22.20
C ILE A 179 20.03 5.83 21.17
N SER A 180 21.22 5.30 21.43
CA SER A 180 21.89 4.45 20.44
C SER A 180 21.42 2.99 20.54
N LYS A 181 21.38 2.43 21.75
CA LYS A 181 20.89 1.08 22.01
C LYS A 181 19.96 1.03 23.23
N SER A 182 18.89 0.27 23.13
CA SER A 182 18.01 0.01 24.28
C SER A 182 17.30 -1.35 24.21
N GLN A 183 17.17 -2.07 25.31
CA GLN A 183 16.27 -3.25 25.33
C GLN A 183 14.81 -2.81 25.39
N ASN A 184 14.43 -2.03 26.41
CA ASN A 184 13.06 -1.54 26.61
C ASN A 184 13.03 -0.01 26.77
N LEU A 185 12.42 0.64 25.80
CA LEU A 185 12.27 2.10 25.76
C LEU A 185 10.80 2.49 25.75
N ARG A 186 10.39 3.30 26.73
CA ARG A 186 9.06 3.91 26.80
C ARG A 186 9.18 5.41 26.89
N ILE A 187 8.54 6.10 25.95
CA ILE A 187 8.58 7.55 25.83
C ILE A 187 7.14 8.02 25.73
N SER A 188 6.72 8.88 26.66
CA SER A 188 5.35 9.40 26.64
C SER A 188 5.24 10.48 25.56
N GLU A 189 6.09 11.50 25.62
CA GLU A 189 6.08 12.63 24.69
C GLU A 189 7.50 13.07 24.34
N SER A 190 7.72 13.41 23.07
CA SER A 190 8.98 13.99 22.61
C SER A 190 8.83 14.90 21.39
N GLN A 191 9.50 16.05 21.35
CA GLN A 191 9.56 16.83 20.11
C GLN A 191 10.42 16.12 19.06
N ASN A 192 11.66 15.75 19.43
CA ASN A 192 12.59 15.07 18.53
C ASN A 192 13.16 13.82 19.18
N LEU A 193 12.88 12.65 18.58
CA LEU A 193 13.40 11.37 19.03
C LEU A 193 14.20 10.69 17.93
N LYS A 194 15.47 10.38 18.23
CA LYS A 194 16.34 9.57 17.40
C LYS A 194 16.76 8.32 18.14
N THR A 195 16.36 7.16 17.63
CA THR A 195 16.84 5.86 18.13
C THR A 195 17.53 5.09 17.02
N SER A 196 18.57 4.35 17.35
CA SER A 196 19.08 3.29 16.47
C SER A 196 18.45 1.98 16.91
N GLU A 197 19.21 1.09 17.55
CA GLU A 197 18.80 -0.28 17.83
C GLU A 197 17.92 -0.35 19.09
N SER A 198 16.74 -0.97 18.95
CA SER A 198 15.89 -1.24 20.12
C SER A 198 15.16 -2.57 19.98
N GLN A 199 15.09 -3.35 21.07
CA GLN A 199 14.27 -4.56 21.05
C GLN A 199 12.78 -4.18 21.15
N ASN A 200 12.42 -3.35 22.12
CA ASN A 200 11.06 -2.88 22.34
C ASN A 200 11.01 -1.37 22.52
N LEU A 201 10.40 -0.67 21.56
CA LEU A 201 10.15 0.77 21.64
C LEU A 201 8.65 1.05 21.65
N ARG A 202 8.21 1.82 22.64
CA ARG A 202 6.86 2.39 22.74
C ARG A 202 6.92 3.90 22.86
N THR A 203 6.23 4.59 21.97
CA THR A 203 6.12 6.06 21.97
C THR A 203 4.66 6.47 21.87
N SER A 204 4.16 7.35 22.73
CA SER A 204 2.76 7.81 22.63
C SER A 204 2.61 9.01 21.70
N GLU A 205 3.41 10.07 21.86
CA GLU A 205 3.33 11.27 21.02
C GLU A 205 4.73 11.72 20.60
N SER A 206 4.88 12.08 19.33
CA SER A 206 6.12 12.67 18.84
C SER A 206 5.94 13.54 17.60
N GLN A 207 6.56 14.72 17.60
CA GLN A 207 6.57 15.56 16.39
C GLN A 207 7.50 14.96 15.32
N ASN A 208 8.72 14.58 15.68
CA ASN A 208 9.71 14.02 14.77
C ASN A 208 10.36 12.76 15.34
N LEU A 209 9.95 11.60 14.82
CA LEU A 209 10.50 10.31 15.19
C LEU A 209 11.37 9.73 14.06
N ARG A 210 12.63 9.42 14.39
CA ARG A 210 13.54 8.67 13.52
C ARG A 210 14.07 7.45 14.24
N THR A 211 13.83 6.27 13.68
CA THR A 211 14.27 5.00 14.27
C THR A 211 14.98 4.13 13.23
N SER A 212 15.94 3.31 13.63
CA SER A 212 16.64 2.41 12.70
C SER A 212 16.86 1.03 13.32
N LYS A 213 16.26 -0.03 12.75
CA LYS A 213 16.36 -1.41 13.25
C LYS A 213 15.72 -1.70 14.62
N PRO A 214 14.53 -1.16 14.96
CA PRO A 214 13.75 -1.72 16.06
C PRO A 214 13.22 -3.11 15.72
N GLN A 215 13.22 -4.02 16.70
CA GLN A 215 12.58 -5.32 16.56
C GLN A 215 11.05 -5.18 16.69
N ASN A 216 10.58 -4.59 17.79
CA ASN A 216 9.16 -4.34 18.05
C ASN A 216 8.91 -2.86 18.35
N LEU A 217 8.11 -2.22 17.50
CA LEU A 217 7.78 -0.81 17.60
C LEU A 217 6.28 -0.60 17.67
N ARG A 218 5.82 0.10 18.71
CA ARG A 218 4.45 0.60 18.84
C ARG A 218 4.48 2.11 18.99
N ILE A 219 3.80 2.79 18.08
CA ILE A 219 3.73 4.25 18.05
C ILE A 219 2.26 4.65 18.01
N SER A 220 1.89 5.61 18.84
CA SER A 220 0.69 6.41 18.66
C SER A 220 1.10 7.78 18.10
N GLU A 221 0.22 8.39 17.31
CA GLU A 221 0.24 9.81 16.94
C GLU A 221 1.60 10.47 16.65
N PRO A 222 2.48 9.92 15.76
CA PRO A 222 3.62 10.67 15.29
C PRO A 222 3.17 11.65 14.20
N GLN A 223 3.65 12.88 14.27
CA GLN A 223 3.44 13.84 13.17
C GLN A 223 4.30 13.45 11.95
N ASN A 224 5.61 13.28 12.16
CA ASN A 224 6.54 12.83 11.13
C ASN A 224 7.35 11.63 11.61
N PHE A 225 7.15 10.48 10.97
CA PHE A 225 7.87 9.26 11.30
C PHE A 225 8.71 8.76 10.13
N ARG A 226 10.00 8.49 10.40
CA ARG A 226 10.91 7.84 9.47
C ARG A 226 11.55 6.62 10.10
N ILE A 227 11.53 5.52 9.36
CA ILE A 227 12.19 4.28 9.75
C ILE A 227 12.88 3.62 8.57
N SER A 228 14.11 3.17 8.81
CA SER A 228 14.88 2.43 7.80
C SER A 228 14.41 0.98 7.71
N GLU A 229 14.40 0.27 8.83
CA GLU A 229 14.13 -1.18 8.85
C GLU A 229 13.41 -1.54 10.16
N SER A 230 12.45 -2.47 10.11
CA SER A 230 11.82 -3.05 11.31
C SER A 230 11.29 -4.47 11.09
N GLN A 231 11.23 -5.27 12.15
CA GLN A 231 10.52 -6.55 12.10
C GLN A 231 9.01 -6.36 12.30
N ASN A 232 8.59 -5.77 13.43
CA ASN A 232 7.18 -5.57 13.75
C ASN A 232 6.87 -4.11 14.09
N LEU A 233 6.03 -3.48 13.27
CA LEU A 233 5.63 -2.09 13.42
C LEU A 233 4.11 -1.97 13.51
N ARG A 234 3.63 -1.34 14.59
CA ARG A 234 2.23 -0.97 14.79
C ARG A 234 2.11 0.53 15.00
N ILE A 235 1.29 1.16 14.17
CA ILE A 235 1.00 2.59 14.21
C ILE A 235 -0.51 2.76 14.35
N SER A 236 -0.94 3.47 15.38
CA SER A 236 -2.36 3.77 15.61
C SER A 236 -2.84 4.80 14.60
N GLU A 237 -2.30 6.01 14.68
CA GLU A 237 -2.63 7.15 13.83
C GLU A 237 -1.33 7.90 13.50
N SER A 238 -1.28 8.60 12.36
CA SER A 238 -0.11 9.40 11.96
C SER A 238 -0.44 10.38 10.84
N GLN A 239 0.32 11.47 10.73
CA GLN A 239 0.23 12.37 9.58
C GLN A 239 1.13 11.89 8.43
N ASN A 240 2.45 11.83 8.64
CA ASN A 240 3.42 11.49 7.60
C ASN A 240 4.32 10.32 7.97
N LEU A 241 4.24 9.24 7.20
CA LEU A 241 5.04 8.03 7.37
C LEU A 241 5.97 7.78 6.19
N ARG A 242 7.25 7.53 6.49
CA ARG A 242 8.22 7.01 5.51
C ARG A 242 8.95 5.80 6.08
N ILE A 243 8.71 4.65 5.46
CA ILE A 243 9.22 3.34 5.90
C ILE A 243 10.02 2.77 4.73
N SER A 244 11.30 2.45 4.89
CA SER A 244 12.01 1.78 3.80
C SER A 244 11.66 0.29 3.78
N GLU A 245 11.92 -0.42 4.87
CA GLU A 245 11.71 -1.88 4.97
C GLU A 245 10.94 -2.29 6.23
N SER A 246 10.02 -3.24 6.08
CA SER A 246 9.37 -3.88 7.23
C SER A 246 8.92 -5.32 6.95
N GLN A 247 9.04 -6.22 7.93
CA GLN A 247 8.44 -7.56 7.79
C GLN A 247 6.92 -7.50 8.03
N ASN A 248 6.50 -6.94 9.16
CA ASN A 248 5.08 -6.83 9.51
C ASN A 248 4.72 -5.40 9.90
N LEU A 249 3.91 -4.74 9.06
CA LEU A 249 3.45 -3.38 9.26
C LEU A 249 1.92 -3.34 9.37
N ARG A 250 1.43 -2.76 10.47
CA ARG A 250 0.01 -2.48 10.70
C ARG A 250 -0.18 -1.00 11.00
N ILE A 251 -1.01 -0.35 10.19
CA ILE A 251 -1.40 1.05 10.32
C ILE A 251 -2.92 1.12 10.42
N SER A 252 -3.44 1.73 11.49
CA SER A 252 -4.90 1.94 11.58
C SER A 252 -5.28 3.14 10.73
N GLU A 253 -4.62 4.28 10.94
CA GLU A 253 -4.87 5.51 10.19
C GLU A 253 -3.59 6.25 9.81
N SER A 254 -3.56 6.82 8.60
CA SER A 254 -2.48 7.70 8.15
C SER A 254 -2.94 8.68 7.08
N GLN A 255 -2.50 9.94 7.13
CA GLN A 255 -2.75 10.86 6.01
C GLN A 255 -1.87 10.51 4.81
N ASN A 256 -0.55 10.42 4.99
CA ASN A 256 0.41 10.10 3.94
C ASN A 256 1.34 8.96 4.36
N LEU A 257 1.38 7.89 3.55
CA LEU A 257 2.33 6.80 3.73
C LEU A 257 3.14 6.59 2.45
N ARG A 258 4.46 6.53 2.64
CA ARG A 258 5.41 6.00 1.66
C ARG A 258 6.14 4.79 2.24
N THR A 259 6.06 3.66 1.54
CA THR A 259 6.79 2.43 1.90
C THR A 259 7.47 1.83 0.66
N SER A 260 8.68 1.29 0.83
CA SER A 260 9.45 0.70 -0.28
C SER A 260 9.35 -0.81 -0.34
N GLU A 261 9.64 -1.54 0.74
CA GLU A 261 9.59 -3.00 0.77
C GLU A 261 8.84 -3.46 2.01
N SER A 262 7.89 -4.39 1.83
CA SER A 262 7.21 -5.00 2.96
C SER A 262 6.72 -6.42 2.69
N GLN A 263 6.90 -7.33 3.65
CA GLN A 263 6.36 -8.69 3.52
C GLN A 263 4.84 -8.71 3.78
N ASN A 264 4.40 -8.08 4.87
CA ASN A 264 3.00 -8.02 5.26
C ASN A 264 2.58 -6.61 5.67
N LEU A 265 1.82 -5.95 4.81
CA LEU A 265 1.30 -4.60 5.05
C LEU A 265 -0.23 -4.62 5.18
N ARG A 266 -0.73 -4.14 6.32
CA ARG A 266 -2.16 -3.92 6.57
C ARG A 266 -2.43 -2.47 6.93
N ILE A 267 -3.32 -1.85 6.17
CA ILE A 267 -3.73 -0.45 6.37
C ILE A 267 -5.25 -0.43 6.45
N SER A 268 -5.80 0.13 7.53
CA SER A 268 -7.25 0.25 7.65
C SER A 268 -7.75 1.45 6.85
N LYS A 269 -7.21 2.64 7.10
CA LYS A 269 -7.59 3.87 6.41
C LYS A 269 -6.38 4.70 6.04
N SER A 270 -6.39 5.32 4.86
CA SER A 270 -5.41 6.34 4.51
C SER A 270 -5.86 7.28 3.40
N GLN A 271 -5.40 8.53 3.41
CA GLN A 271 -5.66 9.44 2.29
C GLN A 271 -4.75 9.12 1.10
N ASN A 272 -3.42 9.15 1.28
CA ASN A 272 -2.46 8.99 0.19
C ASN A 272 -1.42 7.89 0.48
N LEU A 273 -1.40 6.89 -0.40
CA LEU A 273 -0.50 5.75 -0.30
C LEU A 273 0.43 5.66 -1.52
N ARG A 274 1.74 5.53 -1.27
CA ARG A 274 2.76 5.15 -2.26
C ARG A 274 3.54 3.95 -1.76
N ILE A 275 3.31 2.80 -2.38
CA ILE A 275 3.82 1.51 -1.89
C ILE A 275 4.53 0.78 -3.03
N SER A 276 5.85 0.62 -2.90
CA SER A 276 6.61 -0.25 -3.79
C SER A 276 6.71 -1.65 -3.18
N GLU A 277 6.88 -2.65 -4.04
CA GLU A 277 7.31 -4.01 -3.71
C GLU A 277 6.71 -4.66 -2.44
N PRO A 278 5.37 -4.61 -2.21
CA PRO A 278 4.79 -5.36 -1.11
C PRO A 278 4.56 -6.81 -1.53
N GLN A 279 4.99 -7.76 -0.71
CA GLN A 279 4.62 -9.16 -0.92
C GLN A 279 3.11 -9.36 -0.69
N ASN A 280 2.60 -8.93 0.47
CA ASN A 280 1.17 -9.00 0.80
C ASN A 280 0.65 -7.64 1.29
N LEU A 281 -0.21 -7.01 0.50
CA LEU A 281 -0.83 -5.71 0.81
C LEU A 281 -2.34 -5.85 0.99
N ARG A 282 -2.84 -5.42 2.15
CA ARG A 282 -4.29 -5.30 2.43
C ARG A 282 -4.64 -3.87 2.84
N ILE A 283 -5.57 -3.26 2.11
CA ILE A 283 -6.05 -1.90 2.36
C ILE A 283 -7.57 -1.91 2.40
N SER A 284 -8.18 -1.46 3.50
CA SER A 284 -9.64 -1.38 3.57
C SER A 284 -10.16 -0.15 2.82
N GLU A 285 -9.64 1.02 3.13
CA GLU A 285 -10.10 2.29 2.55
C GLU A 285 -8.93 3.20 2.19
N SER A 286 -8.99 3.82 1.00
CA SER A 286 -8.07 4.91 0.66
C SER A 286 -8.61 5.91 -0.36
N GLN A 287 -8.15 7.16 -0.33
CA GLN A 287 -8.48 8.09 -1.41
C GLN A 287 -7.59 7.85 -2.63
N ASN A 288 -6.27 7.88 -2.45
CA ASN A 288 -5.30 7.68 -3.53
C ASN A 288 -4.32 6.56 -3.17
N LEU A 289 -4.20 5.55 -4.03
CA LEU A 289 -3.20 4.51 -3.89
C LEU A 289 -2.40 4.35 -5.19
N ARG A 290 -1.08 4.44 -5.04
CA ARG A 290 -0.11 4.08 -6.07
C ARG A 290 0.74 2.91 -5.58
N THR A 291 0.80 1.85 -6.36
CA THR A 291 1.66 0.71 -6.03
C THR A 291 2.27 0.05 -7.26
N SER A 292 3.46 -0.52 -7.07
CA SER A 292 4.23 -1.24 -8.08
C SER A 292 4.70 -2.58 -7.52
N GLU A 293 4.74 -3.59 -8.39
CA GLU A 293 5.41 -4.87 -8.14
C GLU A 293 4.92 -5.61 -6.89
N SER A 294 3.60 -5.85 -6.81
CA SER A 294 3.01 -6.56 -5.68
C SER A 294 2.71 -8.03 -6.00
N GLN A 295 3.06 -8.97 -5.11
CA GLN A 295 2.62 -10.37 -5.30
C GLN A 295 1.12 -10.52 -5.03
N ASN A 296 0.65 -10.10 -3.86
CA ASN A 296 -0.76 -10.20 -3.48
C ASN A 296 -1.30 -8.85 -2.98
N LEU A 297 -2.21 -8.26 -3.75
CA LEU A 297 -2.87 -7.01 -3.41
C LEU A 297 -4.37 -7.23 -3.20
N ARG A 298 -4.87 -6.83 -2.04
CA ARG A 298 -6.30 -6.76 -1.74
C ARG A 298 -6.70 -5.37 -1.30
N THR A 299 -7.65 -4.77 -2.00
CA THR A 299 -8.20 -3.46 -1.65
C THR A 299 -9.73 -3.53 -1.58
N SER A 300 -10.35 -2.76 -0.70
CA SER A 300 -11.82 -2.76 -0.58
C SER A 300 -12.46 -1.54 -1.23
N LYS A 301 -12.13 -0.31 -0.79
CA LYS A 301 -12.77 0.93 -1.28
C LYS A 301 -11.78 2.06 -1.59
N PRO A 302 -10.87 1.91 -2.57
CA PRO A 302 -10.07 3.03 -3.05
C PRO A 302 -10.86 3.95 -4.00
N GLN A 303 -10.69 5.26 -3.87
CA GLN A 303 -11.25 6.22 -4.85
C GLN A 303 -10.45 6.19 -6.16
N ASN A 304 -9.14 6.45 -6.09
CA ASN A 304 -8.24 6.46 -7.25
C ASN A 304 -7.08 5.50 -7.04
N LEU A 305 -6.94 4.55 -7.96
CA LEU A 305 -5.94 3.50 -7.87
C LEU A 305 -5.10 3.41 -9.15
N ARG A 306 -3.78 3.49 -8.99
CA ARG A 306 -2.80 3.24 -10.05
C ARG A 306 -1.86 2.12 -9.63
N ILE A 307 -1.90 1.00 -10.36
CA ILE A 307 -1.09 -0.18 -10.08
C ILE A 307 -0.24 -0.54 -11.30
N SER A 308 1.03 -0.87 -11.07
CA SER A 308 1.88 -1.50 -12.06
C SER A 308 2.27 -2.90 -11.58
N GLU A 309 2.08 -3.90 -12.45
CA GLU A 309 2.60 -5.26 -12.28
C GLU A 309 2.19 -5.98 -10.99
N PRO A 310 0.89 -6.07 -10.64
CA PRO A 310 0.46 -7.00 -9.62
C PRO A 310 0.39 -8.42 -10.20
N GLN A 311 0.88 -9.42 -9.45
CA GLN A 311 0.62 -10.83 -9.80
C GLN A 311 -0.83 -11.19 -9.51
N ASN A 312 -1.30 -11.01 -8.27
CA ASN A 312 -2.68 -11.26 -7.87
C ASN A 312 -3.32 -10.01 -7.27
N PHE A 313 -4.32 -9.47 -7.94
CA PHE A 313 -5.06 -8.31 -7.46
C PHE A 313 -6.55 -8.61 -7.28
N ARG A 314 -7.07 -8.29 -6.08
CA ARG A 314 -8.49 -8.35 -5.76
C ARG A 314 -8.97 -7.00 -5.26
N ILE A 315 -10.07 -6.53 -5.83
CA ILE A 315 -10.75 -5.31 -5.40
C ILE A 315 -12.25 -5.50 -5.32
N SER A 316 -12.84 -4.93 -4.26
CA SER A 316 -14.28 -4.97 -4.04
C SER A 316 -14.97 -3.84 -4.80
N GLU A 317 -14.54 -2.61 -4.61
CA GLU A 317 -15.17 -1.43 -5.20
C GLU A 317 -14.13 -0.35 -5.53
N SER A 318 -14.30 0.39 -6.63
CA SER A 318 -13.47 1.57 -6.94
C SER A 318 -14.16 2.56 -7.85
N GLN A 319 -13.79 3.84 -7.77
CA GLN A 319 -14.20 4.82 -8.78
C GLN A 319 -13.29 4.75 -10.01
N ASN A 320 -11.98 4.94 -9.82
CA ASN A 320 -11.01 4.97 -10.93
C ASN A 320 -9.86 4.00 -10.72
N LEU A 321 -9.71 3.04 -11.64
CA LEU A 321 -8.68 2.02 -11.60
C LEU A 321 -7.85 2.05 -12.89
N ARG A 322 -6.54 2.28 -12.75
CA ARG A 322 -5.57 2.19 -13.84
C ARG A 322 -4.52 1.13 -13.53
N ILE A 323 -4.42 0.13 -14.41
CA ILE A 323 -3.48 -0.98 -14.29
C ILE A 323 -2.59 -1.00 -15.54
N SER A 324 -1.27 -1.06 -15.35
CA SER A 324 -0.34 -1.14 -16.48
C SER A 324 -0.32 -2.56 -17.06
N LYS A 325 0.18 -3.52 -16.27
CA LYS A 325 0.27 -4.94 -16.60
C LYS A 325 -0.15 -5.77 -15.40
N SER A 326 -0.68 -6.97 -15.61
CA SER A 326 -1.11 -7.86 -14.51
C SER A 326 -1.23 -9.32 -14.94
N GLN A 327 -1.07 -10.25 -13.99
CA GLN A 327 -1.37 -11.66 -14.24
C GLN A 327 -2.84 -11.98 -13.93
N ASN A 328 -3.28 -11.84 -12.68
CA ASN A 328 -4.63 -12.20 -12.25
C ASN A 328 -5.35 -11.02 -11.58
N LEU A 329 -6.44 -10.59 -12.20
CA LEU A 329 -7.29 -9.51 -11.72
C LEU A 329 -8.71 -10.01 -11.41
N ARG A 330 -9.20 -9.70 -10.21
CA ARG A 330 -10.61 -9.89 -9.84
C ARG A 330 -11.18 -8.60 -9.27
N ILE A 331 -12.18 -8.06 -9.98
CA ILE A 331 -12.82 -6.78 -9.68
C ILE A 331 -14.31 -7.03 -9.51
N SER A 332 -14.84 -6.79 -8.31
CA SER A 332 -16.29 -6.91 -8.11
C SER A 332 -17.02 -5.72 -8.75
N GLU A 333 -16.63 -4.49 -8.41
CA GLU A 333 -17.26 -3.29 -8.95
C GLU A 333 -16.24 -2.18 -9.26
N SER A 334 -16.42 -1.50 -10.39
CA SER A 334 -15.67 -0.29 -10.71
C SER A 334 -16.43 0.63 -11.67
N GLN A 335 -16.36 1.95 -11.46
CA GLN A 335 -16.88 2.90 -12.45
C GLN A 335 -15.98 2.94 -13.67
N ASN A 336 -14.68 3.18 -13.52
CA ASN A 336 -13.75 3.30 -14.63
C ASN A 336 -12.54 2.38 -14.47
N LEU A 337 -12.41 1.40 -15.36
CA LEU A 337 -11.26 0.53 -15.46
C LEU A 337 -10.47 0.78 -16.75
N LYS A 338 -9.19 1.11 -16.62
CA LYS A 338 -8.22 1.13 -17.71
C LYS A 338 -7.11 0.13 -17.41
N THR A 339 -6.91 -0.85 -18.28
CA THR A 339 -5.82 -1.82 -18.17
C THR A 339 -5.08 -1.92 -19.50
N SER A 340 -3.75 -1.95 -19.49
CA SER A 340 -2.99 -2.08 -20.76
C SER A 340 -2.88 -3.56 -21.12
N GLU A 341 -2.34 -4.37 -20.22
CA GLU A 341 -2.16 -5.81 -20.41
C GLU A 341 -2.68 -6.61 -19.20
N SER A 342 -3.39 -7.72 -19.48
CA SER A 342 -3.81 -8.65 -18.43
C SER A 342 -3.89 -10.10 -18.92
N GLN A 343 -3.30 -11.06 -18.22
CA GLN A 343 -3.49 -12.47 -18.56
C GLN A 343 -4.92 -12.93 -18.24
N ASN A 344 -5.38 -12.74 -17.00
CA ASN A 344 -6.72 -13.12 -16.56
C ASN A 344 -7.41 -11.95 -15.86
N LEU A 345 -8.51 -11.46 -16.43
CA LEU A 345 -9.35 -10.45 -15.79
C LEU A 345 -10.79 -10.93 -15.67
N ARG A 346 -11.27 -10.98 -14.42
CA ARG A 346 -12.67 -11.26 -14.08
C ARG A 346 -13.30 -10.03 -13.44
N THR A 347 -14.39 -9.56 -14.04
CA THR A 347 -15.17 -8.43 -13.54
C THR A 347 -16.63 -8.82 -13.35
N SER A 348 -17.24 -8.30 -12.28
CA SER A 348 -18.68 -8.47 -12.05
C SER A 348 -19.48 -7.31 -12.63
N LYS A 349 -19.31 -6.09 -12.11
CA LYS A 349 -20.02 -4.89 -12.60
C LYS A 349 -19.05 -3.78 -12.98
N LEU A 350 -19.23 -3.20 -14.16
CA LEU A 350 -18.42 -2.08 -14.64
C LEU A 350 -19.25 -1.02 -15.34
N GLN A 351 -18.95 0.26 -15.14
CA GLN A 351 -19.50 1.30 -16.01
C GLN A 351 -18.71 1.39 -17.31
N ASN A 352 -17.40 1.62 -17.22
CA ASN A 352 -16.53 1.80 -18.37
C ASN A 352 -15.28 0.92 -18.27
N LEU A 353 -14.99 0.15 -19.33
CA LEU A 353 -13.75 -0.60 -19.49
C LEU A 353 -13.00 -0.15 -20.74
N ARG A 354 -11.71 0.09 -20.59
CA ARG A 354 -10.76 0.12 -21.69
C ARG A 354 -9.62 -0.86 -21.45
N ILE A 355 -9.40 -1.76 -22.40
CA ILE A 355 -8.29 -2.70 -22.39
C ILE A 355 -7.62 -2.77 -23.76
N SER A 356 -6.28 -2.76 -23.77
CA SER A 356 -5.52 -2.99 -25.00
C SER A 356 -5.41 -4.48 -25.27
N GLU A 357 -4.77 -5.23 -24.38
CA GLU A 357 -4.44 -6.64 -24.62
C GLU A 357 -4.86 -7.53 -23.45
N SER A 358 -5.35 -8.73 -23.77
CA SER A 358 -5.61 -9.75 -22.75
C SER A 358 -5.70 -11.18 -23.27
N GLN A 359 -5.38 -12.15 -22.42
CA GLN A 359 -5.60 -13.56 -22.78
C GLN A 359 -7.03 -14.01 -22.45
N ASN A 360 -7.48 -13.84 -21.21
CA ASN A 360 -8.80 -14.29 -20.77
C ASN A 360 -9.58 -13.19 -20.05
N LEU A 361 -10.70 -12.79 -20.64
CA LEU A 361 -11.62 -11.81 -20.09
C LEU A 361 -12.98 -12.44 -19.79
N LYS A 362 -13.45 -12.25 -18.55
CA LYS A 362 -14.81 -12.59 -18.13
C LYS A 362 -15.46 -11.36 -17.52
N ILE A 363 -16.54 -10.90 -18.12
CA ILE A 363 -17.32 -9.74 -17.70
C ILE A 363 -18.76 -10.20 -17.49
N SER A 364 -19.33 -9.89 -16.32
CA SER A 364 -20.74 -10.24 -16.05
C SER A 364 -21.64 -9.16 -16.62
N GLU A 365 -21.50 -7.92 -16.17
CA GLU A 365 -22.34 -6.79 -16.56
C GLU A 365 -21.49 -5.55 -16.85
N SER A 366 -21.83 -4.82 -17.91
CA SER A 366 -21.14 -3.56 -18.22
C SER A 366 -21.95 -2.56 -19.07
N GLN A 367 -21.69 -1.27 -18.92
CA GLN A 367 -22.27 -0.25 -19.82
C GLN A 367 -21.43 -0.06 -21.09
N ASN A 368 -20.17 0.36 -20.97
CA ASN A 368 -19.31 0.65 -22.12
C ASN A 368 -18.00 -0.13 -22.08
N LEU A 369 -17.75 -0.93 -23.11
CA LEU A 369 -16.55 -1.73 -23.27
C LEU A 369 -15.80 -1.35 -24.55
N ARG A 370 -14.52 -1.03 -24.43
CA ARG A 370 -13.60 -0.90 -25.55
C ARG A 370 -12.38 -1.80 -25.35
N ILE A 371 -12.28 -2.81 -26.19
CA ILE A 371 -11.31 -3.91 -26.03
C ILE A 371 -10.57 -4.05 -27.37
N SER A 372 -9.24 -3.95 -27.39
CA SER A 372 -8.52 -4.04 -28.68
C SER A 372 -8.26 -5.49 -29.08
N GLU A 373 -7.54 -6.27 -28.27
CA GLU A 373 -7.00 -7.58 -28.63
C GLU A 373 -7.14 -8.61 -27.49
N PRO A 374 -8.36 -9.12 -27.19
CA PRO A 374 -8.52 -10.28 -26.33
C PRO A 374 -8.34 -11.58 -27.10
N GLN A 375 -7.71 -12.57 -26.48
CA GLN A 375 -7.70 -13.94 -27.01
C GLN A 375 -9.05 -14.63 -26.77
N ASN A 376 -9.52 -14.65 -25.52
CA ASN A 376 -10.80 -15.23 -25.13
C ASN A 376 -11.63 -14.22 -24.33
N LEU A 377 -12.79 -13.84 -24.86
CA LEU A 377 -13.70 -12.90 -24.22
C LEU A 377 -15.08 -13.54 -24.01
N ARG A 378 -15.54 -13.53 -22.75
CA ARG A 378 -16.91 -13.91 -22.38
C ARG A 378 -17.59 -12.74 -21.66
N ILE A 379 -18.73 -12.33 -22.20
CA ILE A 379 -19.55 -11.25 -21.64
C ILE A 379 -20.96 -11.82 -21.43
N SER A 380 -21.56 -11.59 -20.27
CA SER A 380 -22.97 -11.96 -20.07
C SER A 380 -23.84 -10.85 -20.63
N GLU A 381 -23.69 -9.61 -20.12
CA GLU A 381 -24.50 -8.46 -20.52
C GLU A 381 -23.63 -7.22 -20.81
N SER A 382 -23.96 -6.50 -21.89
CA SER A 382 -23.34 -5.22 -22.22
C SER A 382 -24.27 -4.27 -22.97
N GLN A 383 -24.19 -2.96 -22.71
CA GLN A 383 -24.90 -1.97 -23.53
C GLN A 383 -24.13 -1.64 -24.80
N ASN A 384 -22.88 -1.20 -24.69
CA ASN A 384 -22.04 -0.83 -25.83
C ASN A 384 -20.71 -1.59 -25.78
N LEU A 385 -20.47 -2.44 -26.78
CA LEU A 385 -19.27 -3.24 -26.90
C LEU A 385 -18.57 -2.95 -28.22
N ARG A 386 -17.33 -2.45 -28.14
CA ARG A 386 -16.44 -2.26 -29.30
C ARG A 386 -15.21 -3.13 -29.17
N ILE A 387 -15.00 -4.00 -30.15
CA ILE A 387 -13.83 -4.88 -30.26
C ILE A 387 -13.09 -4.61 -31.55
N THR A 388 -11.77 -4.43 -31.49
CA THR A 388 -10.95 -4.25 -32.69
C THR A 388 -10.66 -5.61 -33.33
N GLU A 389 -10.02 -6.51 -32.60
CA GLU A 389 -9.58 -7.82 -33.05
C GLU A 389 -9.75 -8.85 -31.92
N SER A 390 -10.19 -10.07 -32.19
CA SER A 390 -10.27 -11.12 -31.15
C SER A 390 -10.33 -12.51 -31.75
N GLN A 391 -9.73 -13.50 -31.06
CA GLN A 391 -9.85 -14.91 -31.48
C GLN A 391 -11.24 -15.46 -31.14
N ASN A 392 -11.65 -15.43 -29.86
CA ASN A 392 -12.91 -16.02 -29.43
C ASN A 392 -13.77 -15.04 -28.63
N LEU A 393 -14.96 -14.73 -29.15
CA LEU A 393 -15.95 -13.92 -28.46
C LEU A 393 -17.24 -14.72 -28.20
N LYS A 394 -17.68 -14.74 -26.94
CA LYS A 394 -19.00 -15.22 -26.51
C LYS A 394 -19.73 -14.11 -25.78
N THR A 395 -20.89 -13.70 -26.28
CA THR A 395 -21.78 -12.76 -25.58
C THR A 395 -23.16 -13.36 -25.41
N SER A 396 -23.76 -13.27 -24.22
CA SER A 396 -25.18 -13.65 -24.07
C SER A 396 -26.05 -12.54 -24.63
N GLU A 397 -25.94 -11.32 -24.09
CA GLU A 397 -26.80 -10.18 -24.44
C GLU A 397 -25.96 -8.93 -24.72
N SER A 398 -26.29 -8.22 -25.81
CA SER A 398 -25.66 -6.94 -26.14
C SER A 398 -26.59 -5.99 -26.90
N GLN A 399 -26.76 -4.76 -26.44
CA GLN A 399 -27.55 -3.77 -27.19
C GLN A 399 -26.81 -3.34 -28.48
N ASN A 400 -25.57 -2.88 -28.37
CA ASN A 400 -24.76 -2.43 -29.50
C ASN A 400 -23.40 -3.12 -29.51
N LEU A 401 -23.18 -4.00 -30.49
CA LEU A 401 -21.90 -4.67 -30.69
C LEU A 401 -21.27 -4.27 -32.02
N ARG A 402 -20.05 -3.71 -31.96
CA ARG A 402 -19.23 -3.41 -33.12
C ARG A 402 -17.90 -4.15 -33.05
N THR A 403 -17.64 -5.00 -34.04
CA THR A 403 -16.37 -5.74 -34.15
C THR A 403 -15.71 -5.50 -35.51
N SER A 404 -14.37 -5.46 -35.55
CA SER A 404 -13.65 -5.28 -36.81
C SER A 404 -13.17 -6.63 -37.36
N LYS A 405 -12.31 -7.35 -36.63
CA LYS A 405 -11.80 -8.66 -37.03
C LYS A 405 -12.06 -9.71 -35.95
N LEU A 406 -12.62 -10.86 -36.34
CA LEU A 406 -12.89 -11.96 -35.40
C LEU A 406 -12.64 -13.33 -36.02
N GLN A 407 -12.05 -14.25 -35.26
CA GLN A 407 -12.02 -15.65 -35.68
C GLN A 407 -13.37 -16.34 -35.41
N ASN A 408 -13.81 -16.36 -34.15
CA ASN A 408 -15.03 -17.03 -33.73
C ASN A 408 -15.92 -16.10 -32.89
N LEU A 409 -17.20 -16.02 -33.26
CA LEU A 409 -18.22 -15.28 -32.54
C LEU A 409 -19.43 -16.15 -32.24
N ARG A 410 -19.87 -16.14 -30.98
CA ARG A 410 -21.16 -16.67 -30.57
C ARG A 410 -21.95 -15.63 -29.80
N ILE A 411 -23.15 -15.34 -30.26
CA ILE A 411 -24.08 -14.38 -29.66
C ILE A 411 -25.42 -15.06 -29.46
N SER A 412 -25.99 -14.95 -28.25
CA SER A 412 -27.38 -15.37 -28.03
C SER A 412 -28.33 -14.29 -28.54
N GLU A 413 -28.24 -13.07 -28.04
CA GLU A 413 -29.13 -11.97 -28.40
C GLU A 413 -28.37 -10.66 -28.62
N SER A 414 -28.73 -9.91 -29.67
CA SER A 414 -28.27 -8.53 -29.84
C SER A 414 -29.21 -7.62 -30.63
N GLN A 415 -29.41 -6.39 -30.17
CA GLN A 415 -30.23 -5.41 -30.91
C GLN A 415 -29.52 -4.92 -32.18
N ASN A 416 -28.30 -4.39 -32.06
CA ASN A 416 -27.54 -3.86 -33.19
C ASN A 416 -26.14 -4.48 -33.25
N LEU A 417 -25.88 -5.22 -34.32
CA LEU A 417 -24.61 -5.90 -34.54
C LEU A 417 -23.98 -5.45 -35.85
N ARG A 418 -22.74 -4.95 -35.77
CA ARG A 418 -21.91 -4.57 -36.92
C ARG A 418 -20.57 -5.29 -36.88
N ILE A 419 -20.32 -6.09 -37.90
CA ILE A 419 -19.10 -6.89 -38.04
C ILE A 419 -18.45 -6.51 -39.37
N SER A 420 -17.16 -6.14 -39.37
CA SER A 420 -16.43 -5.93 -40.63
C SER A 420 -16.03 -7.27 -41.22
N GLU A 421 -15.25 -8.08 -40.50
CA GLU A 421 -14.65 -9.32 -41.00
C GLU A 421 -14.73 -10.42 -39.95
N SER A 422 -15.05 -11.66 -40.38
CA SER A 422 -15.06 -12.81 -39.47
C SER A 422 -14.93 -14.18 -40.15
N GLN A 423 -14.36 -15.17 -39.46
CA GLN A 423 -14.34 -16.55 -39.98
C GLN A 423 -15.62 -17.31 -39.63
N ASN A 424 -15.95 -17.46 -38.34
CA ASN A 424 -17.11 -18.24 -37.91
C ASN A 424 -18.04 -17.42 -37.01
N LEU A 425 -19.28 -17.24 -37.46
CA LEU A 425 -20.31 -16.51 -36.76
C LEU A 425 -21.51 -17.40 -36.45
N ARG A 426 -21.92 -17.44 -35.17
CA ARG A 426 -23.19 -18.04 -34.75
C ARG A 426 -23.99 -17.05 -33.93
N ILE A 427 -25.14 -16.65 -34.47
CA ILE A 427 -26.06 -15.68 -33.85
C ILE A 427 -27.40 -16.40 -33.67
N SER A 428 -27.92 -16.46 -32.45
CA SER A 428 -29.28 -16.99 -32.25
C SER A 428 -30.29 -15.93 -32.69
N GLU A 429 -30.27 -14.75 -32.07
CA GLU A 429 -31.25 -13.69 -32.29
C GLU A 429 -30.58 -12.34 -32.52
N SER A 430 -31.07 -11.58 -33.51
CA SER A 430 -30.69 -10.17 -33.66
C SER A 430 -31.73 -9.32 -34.39
N GLN A 431 -31.92 -8.07 -33.95
CA GLN A 431 -32.82 -7.14 -34.63
C GLN A 431 -32.16 -6.57 -35.90
N ASN A 432 -30.98 -5.94 -35.79
CA ASN A 432 -30.28 -5.34 -36.90
C ASN A 432 -28.86 -5.90 -37.03
N LEU A 433 -28.58 -6.57 -38.16
CA LEU A 433 -27.26 -7.10 -38.47
C LEU A 433 -26.66 -6.49 -39.73
N ARG A 434 -25.42 -6.02 -39.62
CA ARG A 434 -24.58 -5.63 -40.76
C ARG A 434 -23.26 -6.39 -40.73
N ILE A 435 -22.99 -7.17 -41.76
CA ILE A 435 -21.73 -7.90 -41.94
C ILE A 435 -21.13 -7.48 -43.28
N SER A 436 -19.85 -7.11 -43.28
CA SER A 436 -19.17 -6.81 -44.55
C SER A 436 -18.66 -8.12 -45.16
N GLU A 437 -17.89 -8.90 -44.41
CA GLU A 437 -17.31 -10.15 -44.89
C GLU A 437 -17.40 -11.26 -43.83
N SER A 438 -17.76 -12.48 -44.27
CA SER A 438 -17.72 -13.67 -43.41
C SER A 438 -17.49 -14.98 -44.17
N GLN A 439 -16.73 -15.92 -43.59
CA GLN A 439 -16.60 -17.26 -44.20
C GLN A 439 -17.82 -18.14 -43.88
N ASN A 440 -18.12 -18.36 -42.60
CA ASN A 440 -19.22 -19.21 -42.15
C ASN A 440 -20.15 -18.46 -41.22
N LEU A 441 -21.41 -18.29 -41.63
CA LEU A 441 -22.42 -17.54 -40.89
C LEU A 441 -23.66 -18.40 -40.65
N ARG A 442 -24.03 -18.55 -39.38
CA ARG A 442 -25.28 -19.20 -38.96
C ARG A 442 -26.12 -18.25 -38.11
N ILE A 443 -27.33 -17.94 -38.59
CA ILE A 443 -28.29 -17.06 -37.91
C ILE A 443 -29.60 -17.84 -37.67
N SER A 444 -30.22 -17.73 -36.49
CA SER A 444 -31.42 -18.52 -36.18
C SER A 444 -32.73 -17.75 -36.34
N GLU A 445 -32.83 -16.53 -35.82
CA GLU A 445 -34.01 -15.67 -35.98
C GLU A 445 -33.59 -14.20 -36.02
N SER A 446 -34.25 -13.42 -36.88
CA SER A 446 -33.82 -12.04 -37.04
C SER A 446 -34.72 -11.08 -37.84
N GLN A 447 -34.58 -9.76 -37.65
CA GLN A 447 -35.40 -8.76 -38.35
C GLN A 447 -34.73 -8.18 -39.62
N ASN A 448 -33.68 -7.35 -39.53
CA ASN A 448 -33.08 -6.64 -40.67
C ASN A 448 -31.60 -6.95 -40.90
N PHE A 449 -31.26 -7.48 -42.09
CA PHE A 449 -29.94 -8.05 -42.40
C PHE A 449 -29.37 -7.43 -43.65
N LYS A 450 -28.13 -6.96 -43.55
CA LYS A 450 -27.31 -6.58 -44.70
C LYS A 450 -25.98 -7.30 -44.62
N ILE A 451 -25.69 -8.13 -45.60
CA ILE A 451 -24.45 -8.88 -45.72
C ILE A 451 -23.85 -8.51 -47.07
N SER A 452 -22.63 -7.97 -47.10
CA SER A 452 -21.98 -7.69 -48.39
C SER A 452 -21.49 -9.00 -49.00
N GLU A 453 -20.64 -9.74 -48.30
CA GLU A 453 -20.03 -10.97 -48.80
C GLU A 453 -20.08 -12.10 -47.77
N SER A 454 -20.40 -13.31 -48.23
CA SER A 454 -20.27 -14.53 -47.41
C SER A 454 -19.96 -15.80 -48.21
N GLN A 455 -19.06 -16.66 -47.74
CA GLN A 455 -18.85 -17.96 -48.40
C GLN A 455 -20.02 -18.92 -48.09
N ASN A 456 -20.34 -19.14 -46.83
CA ASN A 456 -21.40 -20.04 -46.39
C ASN A 456 -22.36 -19.34 -45.43
N LEU A 457 -23.59 -19.09 -45.87
CA LEU A 457 -24.64 -18.51 -45.06
C LEU A 457 -25.80 -19.49 -44.86
N ARG A 458 -26.07 -19.83 -43.60
CA ARG A 458 -27.26 -20.55 -43.18
C ARG A 458 -28.12 -19.68 -42.26
N THR A 459 -29.36 -19.42 -42.65
CA THR A 459 -30.29 -18.65 -41.81
C THR A 459 -31.68 -19.27 -41.74
N SER A 460 -32.35 -19.07 -40.62
CA SER A 460 -33.78 -19.36 -40.43
C SER A 460 -34.52 -18.10 -40.02
N LYS A 461 -35.74 -17.95 -40.54
CA LYS A 461 -36.69 -16.89 -40.20
C LYS A 461 -36.16 -15.43 -40.19
N PRO A 462 -35.31 -14.95 -41.13
CA PRO A 462 -35.09 -13.51 -41.24
C PRO A 462 -36.34 -12.82 -41.81
N GLN A 463 -36.73 -11.67 -41.25
CA GLN A 463 -37.80 -10.85 -41.81
C GLN A 463 -37.36 -10.19 -43.12
N ASN A 464 -36.23 -9.47 -43.10
CA ASN A 464 -35.67 -8.75 -44.24
C ASN A 464 -34.19 -9.08 -44.40
N LEU A 465 -33.83 -9.80 -45.46
CA LEU A 465 -32.46 -10.18 -45.78
C LEU A 465 -32.00 -9.58 -47.11
N ARG A 466 -30.92 -8.80 -47.06
CA ARG A 466 -30.20 -8.31 -48.24
C ARG A 466 -28.78 -8.84 -48.24
N ILE A 467 -28.40 -9.49 -49.33
CA ILE A 467 -27.07 -10.03 -49.58
C ILE A 467 -26.55 -9.45 -50.89
N SER A 468 -25.30 -8.99 -50.96
CA SER A 468 -24.70 -8.66 -52.27
C SER A 468 -24.19 -9.94 -52.92
N GLU A 469 -23.27 -10.65 -52.27
CA GLU A 469 -22.59 -11.82 -52.82
C GLU A 469 -22.56 -12.98 -51.83
N SER A 470 -22.79 -14.20 -52.34
CA SER A 470 -22.59 -15.42 -51.55
C SER A 470 -22.24 -16.66 -52.38
N GLN A 471 -21.36 -17.53 -51.89
CA GLN A 471 -21.12 -18.81 -52.58
C GLN A 471 -22.25 -19.80 -52.28
N ASN A 472 -22.55 -20.06 -51.00
CA ASN A 472 -23.57 -21.01 -50.57
C ASN A 472 -24.56 -20.34 -49.62
N LEU A 473 -25.80 -20.16 -50.07
CA LEU A 473 -26.88 -19.55 -49.32
C LEU A 473 -28.00 -20.55 -49.05
N ARG A 474 -28.23 -20.87 -47.78
CA ARG A 474 -29.33 -21.75 -47.33
C ARG A 474 -30.28 -21.02 -46.38
N ILE A 475 -31.53 -20.88 -46.81
CA ILE A 475 -32.58 -20.20 -46.04
C ILE A 475 -33.74 -21.18 -45.81
N THR A 476 -34.11 -21.39 -44.55
CA THR A 476 -35.25 -22.26 -44.22
C THR A 476 -36.57 -21.54 -44.47
N GLU A 477 -36.74 -20.35 -43.89
CA GLU A 477 -37.96 -19.55 -43.94
C GLU A 477 -37.59 -18.07 -43.92
N SER A 478 -38.24 -17.19 -44.69
CA SER A 478 -38.04 -15.73 -44.59
C SER A 478 -39.19 -14.97 -45.26
N GLN A 479 -39.47 -13.73 -44.82
CA GLN A 479 -40.45 -12.89 -45.51
C GLN A 479 -39.86 -12.29 -46.78
N ASN A 480 -38.75 -11.54 -46.68
CA ASN A 480 -38.16 -10.82 -47.81
C ASN A 480 -36.68 -11.18 -48.01
N LEU A 481 -36.34 -11.73 -49.18
CA LEU A 481 -34.95 -11.94 -49.61
C LEU A 481 -34.62 -11.12 -50.86
N LYS A 482 -33.53 -10.35 -50.79
CA LYS A 482 -32.87 -9.70 -51.93
C LYS A 482 -31.42 -10.16 -51.99
N THR A 483 -31.01 -10.80 -53.08
CA THR A 483 -29.60 -11.16 -53.31
C THR A 483 -29.16 -10.70 -54.69
N SER A 484 -27.98 -10.09 -54.81
CA SER A 484 -27.45 -9.72 -56.14
C SER A 484 -26.89 -10.98 -56.81
N GLU A 485 -25.91 -11.64 -56.19
CA GLU A 485 -25.20 -12.77 -56.76
C GLU A 485 -25.13 -13.95 -55.77
N SER A 486 -25.41 -15.16 -56.25
CA SER A 486 -25.20 -16.38 -55.46
C SER A 486 -24.85 -17.61 -56.30
N GLN A 487 -23.78 -18.33 -56.00
CA GLN A 487 -23.48 -19.58 -56.74
C GLN A 487 -24.52 -20.67 -56.45
N ASN A 488 -24.82 -20.93 -55.17
CA ASN A 488 -25.78 -21.95 -54.76
C ASN A 488 -26.79 -21.38 -53.77
N LEU A 489 -28.04 -21.18 -54.20
CA LEU A 489 -29.12 -20.71 -53.35
C LEU A 489 -30.18 -21.80 -53.15
N ARG A 490 -30.37 -22.20 -51.89
CA ARG A 490 -31.41 -23.13 -51.45
C ARG A 490 -32.37 -22.49 -50.46
N THR A 491 -33.65 -22.42 -50.82
CA THR A 491 -34.71 -21.86 -49.99
C THR A 491 -35.85 -22.86 -49.80
N SER A 492 -36.46 -22.89 -48.60
CA SER A 492 -37.60 -23.77 -48.33
C SER A 492 -38.92 -23.01 -48.40
N LYS A 493 -39.12 -21.97 -47.58
CA LYS A 493 -40.32 -21.12 -47.62
C LYS A 493 -39.95 -19.64 -47.70
N LEU A 494 -40.52 -18.90 -48.65
CA LEU A 494 -40.31 -17.45 -48.79
C LEU A 494 -41.62 -16.71 -49.13
N GLN A 495 -41.79 -15.48 -48.66
CA GLN A 495 -42.87 -14.63 -49.19
C GLN A 495 -42.42 -13.93 -50.48
N ASN A 496 -41.34 -13.17 -50.42
CA ASN A 496 -40.82 -12.37 -51.53
C ASN A 496 -39.34 -12.68 -51.79
N LEU A 497 -39.01 -13.00 -53.03
CA LEU A 497 -37.64 -13.26 -53.48
C LEU A 497 -37.28 -12.38 -54.68
N ARG A 498 -36.17 -11.65 -54.57
CA ARG A 498 -35.54 -10.95 -55.69
C ARG A 498 -34.08 -11.37 -55.82
N ILE A 499 -33.72 -11.87 -56.99
CA ILE A 499 -32.36 -12.33 -57.32
C ILE A 499 -31.93 -11.68 -58.64
N SER A 500 -30.73 -11.10 -58.70
CA SER A 500 -30.15 -10.68 -59.97
C SER A 500 -29.57 -11.90 -60.68
N GLU A 501 -28.59 -12.57 -60.08
CA GLU A 501 -27.87 -13.70 -60.70
C GLU A 501 -27.70 -14.88 -59.74
N SER A 502 -27.89 -16.11 -60.23
CA SER A 502 -27.49 -17.31 -59.50
C SER A 502 -27.23 -18.53 -60.37
N GLN A 503 -26.12 -19.26 -60.13
CA GLN A 503 -25.82 -20.47 -60.91
C GLN A 503 -26.81 -21.61 -60.61
N ASN A 504 -27.00 -21.96 -59.33
CA ASN A 504 -27.85 -23.07 -58.91
C ASN A 504 -28.92 -22.62 -57.91
N LEU A 505 -30.18 -22.70 -58.33
CA LEU A 505 -31.36 -22.31 -57.54
C LEU A 505 -32.22 -23.51 -57.18
N LYS A 506 -32.48 -23.70 -55.89
CA LYS A 506 -33.45 -24.69 -55.37
C LYS A 506 -34.45 -24.04 -54.44
N ILE A 507 -35.70 -23.92 -54.89
CA ILE A 507 -36.77 -23.22 -54.16
C ILE A 507 -37.92 -24.21 -53.90
N SER A 508 -38.32 -24.42 -52.65
CA SER A 508 -39.46 -25.32 -52.36
C SER A 508 -40.82 -24.61 -52.41
N GLU A 509 -40.94 -23.42 -51.82
CA GLU A 509 -42.19 -22.64 -51.75
C GLU A 509 -41.88 -21.14 -51.73
N SER A 510 -42.63 -20.36 -52.53
CA SER A 510 -42.46 -18.91 -52.63
C SER A 510 -43.72 -18.23 -53.16
N GLN A 511 -44.15 -17.10 -52.59
CA GLN A 511 -45.30 -16.35 -53.12
C GLN A 511 -44.93 -15.46 -54.31
N ASN A 512 -43.95 -14.58 -54.17
CA ASN A 512 -43.53 -13.64 -55.22
C ASN A 512 -42.06 -13.88 -55.58
N LEU A 513 -41.80 -14.13 -56.87
CA LEU A 513 -40.47 -14.40 -57.41
C LEU A 513 -40.09 -13.42 -58.51
N ARG A 514 -38.92 -12.79 -58.39
CA ARG A 514 -38.26 -12.03 -59.47
C ARG A 514 -36.81 -12.49 -59.60
N ILE A 515 -36.47 -13.08 -60.75
CA ILE A 515 -35.13 -13.61 -61.04
C ILE A 515 -34.70 -13.05 -62.39
N THR A 516 -33.51 -12.46 -62.46
CA THR A 516 -33.01 -11.87 -63.72
C THR A 516 -32.24 -12.92 -64.53
N GLU A 517 -31.26 -13.59 -63.92
CA GLU A 517 -30.37 -14.55 -64.57
C GLU A 517 -30.09 -15.78 -63.70
N PHE A 518 -30.11 -16.97 -64.31
CA PHE A 518 -29.73 -18.23 -63.65
C PHE A 518 -29.30 -19.32 -64.64
N GLN A 519 -28.50 -20.29 -64.18
CA GLN A 519 -28.11 -21.46 -64.99
C GLN A 519 -29.02 -22.67 -64.73
N ASN A 520 -29.21 -23.08 -63.47
CA ASN A 520 -29.98 -24.25 -63.08
C ASN A 520 -31.07 -23.91 -62.04
N LEU A 521 -32.34 -24.22 -62.32
CA LEU A 521 -33.47 -24.00 -61.40
C LEU A 521 -34.22 -25.31 -61.10
N ARG A 522 -34.39 -25.65 -59.82
CA ARG A 522 -35.27 -26.72 -59.33
C ARG A 522 -36.33 -26.16 -58.37
N LYS A 523 -37.60 -26.18 -58.78
CA LYS A 523 -38.75 -25.71 -57.97
C LYS A 523 -39.71 -26.86 -57.62
N LYS A 524 -40.22 -26.92 -56.39
CA LYS A 524 -41.39 -27.79 -56.05
C LYS A 524 -42.67 -26.96 -56.17
N GLU A 525 -43.67 -27.45 -56.89
CA GLU A 525 -44.82 -26.64 -57.32
C GLU A 525 -45.95 -26.58 -56.27
N LYS A 526 -46.32 -25.35 -55.89
CA LYS A 526 -47.70 -24.91 -55.64
C LYS A 526 -47.77 -23.42 -56.02
N ASN A 527 -48.59 -23.11 -57.02
CA ASN A 527 -49.00 -21.79 -57.58
C ASN A 527 -48.17 -20.55 -57.20
N LEU A 528 -47.54 -19.88 -58.19
CA LEU A 528 -47.47 -18.41 -58.40
C LEU A 528 -46.47 -18.04 -59.53
N GLY A 529 -46.79 -16.95 -60.24
CA GLY A 529 -46.25 -16.56 -61.55
C GLY A 529 -44.77 -16.18 -61.62
N LEU A 530 -44.12 -16.58 -62.72
CA LEU A 530 -42.75 -16.23 -63.09
C LEU A 530 -42.79 -15.05 -64.07
N THR A 531 -42.06 -13.97 -63.78
CA THR A 531 -41.81 -12.89 -64.75
C THR A 531 -40.32 -12.83 -65.04
N ARG A 532 -39.93 -13.19 -66.27
CA ARG A 532 -38.56 -13.13 -66.80
C ARG A 532 -38.41 -11.80 -67.55
N LEU A 533 -37.53 -10.91 -67.10
CA LEU A 533 -37.17 -9.69 -67.82
C LEU A 533 -35.85 -9.95 -68.55
N MET A 534 -35.94 -10.21 -69.86
CA MET A 534 -34.77 -10.17 -70.74
C MET A 534 -34.45 -8.70 -71.04
N ALA A 535 -33.22 -8.26 -70.76
CA ALA A 535 -32.74 -6.98 -71.29
C ALA A 535 -32.64 -7.07 -72.83
N PRO A 536 -32.94 -6.00 -73.58
CA PRO A 536 -32.95 -6.06 -75.05
C PRO A 536 -31.52 -6.24 -75.57
N GLY A 537 -31.27 -7.38 -76.19
CA GLY A 537 -30.00 -7.69 -76.85
C GLY A 537 -29.77 -6.79 -78.07
N ARG A 538 -28.55 -6.24 -78.20
CA ARG A 538 -28.02 -5.85 -79.50
C ARG A 538 -27.56 -7.12 -80.21
N SER A 539 -28.17 -7.35 -81.36
CA SER A 539 -27.98 -8.46 -82.29
C SER A 539 -26.60 -8.48 -82.95
N ALA A 540 -25.96 -9.65 -82.98
CA ALA A 540 -25.20 -10.16 -84.13
C ALA A 540 -25.09 -11.71 -84.04
N PRO A 541 -25.05 -12.46 -85.16
CA PRO A 541 -25.63 -13.81 -85.21
C PRO A 541 -24.58 -14.93 -85.28
N GLY A 542 -24.99 -16.11 -84.82
CA GLY A 542 -24.39 -17.39 -85.26
C GLY A 542 -23.78 -18.21 -84.13
N GLY A 543 -24.36 -19.38 -83.88
CA GLY A 543 -23.74 -20.41 -83.05
C GLY A 543 -24.74 -21.23 -82.24
N ARG A 544 -25.07 -22.42 -82.75
CA ARG A 544 -25.83 -23.47 -82.06
C ARG A 544 -25.19 -23.80 -80.71
N SER A 545 -26.00 -24.03 -79.69
CA SER A 545 -25.66 -24.91 -78.57
C SER A 545 -26.95 -25.48 -78.00
N GLU A 546 -27.11 -26.79 -78.16
CA GLU A 546 -28.18 -27.60 -77.60
C GLU A 546 -28.19 -27.49 -76.06
N CYS A 547 -29.38 -27.40 -75.47
CA CYS A 547 -29.57 -27.69 -74.06
C CYS A 547 -30.72 -28.69 -73.91
N THR A 548 -30.30 -29.92 -73.64
CA THR A 548 -31.10 -31.11 -73.41
C THR A 548 -31.95 -30.97 -72.15
N PHE A 549 -33.26 -31.16 -72.29
CA PHE A 549 -34.18 -31.36 -71.16
C PHE A 549 -33.88 -32.73 -70.51
N ILE A 550 -33.46 -32.77 -69.24
CA ILE A 550 -33.46 -34.02 -68.45
C ILE A 550 -34.56 -33.94 -67.40
N ARG A 551 -35.51 -34.87 -67.52
CA ARG A 551 -36.65 -35.15 -66.63
C ARG A 551 -36.24 -36.14 -65.52
N LYS A 552 -36.68 -35.85 -64.28
CA LYS A 552 -36.91 -36.73 -63.08
C LYS A 552 -35.75 -37.62 -62.61
N TYR A 553 -35.40 -37.68 -61.32
CA TYR A 553 -36.21 -38.14 -60.18
C TYR A 553 -36.26 -37.18 -58.99
#